data_AF-A0A1N7J645-F1
#
_entry.id   AF-A0A1N7J645-F1
#
_cell.length_a   1.000
_cell.length_b   1.000
_cell.length_c   1.000
_cell.angle_alpha   90.00
_cell.angle_beta   90.00
_cell.angle_gamma   90.00
#
_symmetry.space_group_name_H-M   'P 1'
#
loop_
_entity.id
_entity.type
_entity.pdbx_description
1 polymer ?
#
loop_
_entity_poly.entity_id
_entity_poly.type
_entity_poly.pdbx_seq_one_letter_code
_entity_poly.pdbx_strand_id
1 'polypeptide(L)'
;MDEYTLQPKAEIHFAARLLSKERYRLGRESDLSPIDLALGWGPMADPEVTDQIQITQSGRWFHWRTDKLPIPRRDIETNAANVHIIAANKTVKDQLSRMDEGDMVQVSGQLVDIESPDGFFWHTSMTREDTGAGACEILYATHINVLPDPF
;
A
#
# COMPACT_ATOMS: atom_id res chain seq x y z
N MET A 1 -11.31 -14.59 -19.21
CA MET A 1 -10.78 -13.47 -18.40
C MET A 1 -11.99 -12.88 -17.75
N ASP A 2 -12.06 -12.95 -16.43
CA ASP A 2 -13.18 -12.39 -15.70
C ASP A 2 -13.14 -10.87 -15.91
N GLU A 3 -14.24 -10.30 -16.37
CA GLU A 3 -14.34 -8.86 -16.56
C GLU A 3 -14.44 -8.23 -15.18
N TYR A 4 -13.43 -7.44 -14.82
CA TYR A 4 -13.42 -6.65 -13.60
C TYR A 4 -13.89 -5.24 -13.90
N THR A 5 -14.84 -4.75 -13.11
CA THR A 5 -15.27 -3.36 -13.13
C THR A 5 -14.64 -2.65 -11.94
N LEU A 6 -13.86 -1.61 -12.21
CA LEU A 6 -13.30 -0.74 -11.18
C LEU A 6 -14.23 0.46 -10.99
N GLN A 7 -14.66 0.71 -9.75
CA GLN A 7 -15.51 1.83 -9.39
C GLN A 7 -14.69 2.87 -8.61
N PRO A 8 -14.32 4.02 -9.22
CA PRO A 8 -13.57 5.07 -8.54
C PRO A 8 -14.32 5.63 -7.34
N LYS A 9 -13.60 5.82 -6.23
CA LYS A 9 -14.14 6.37 -4.97
C LYS A 9 -13.52 7.71 -4.60
N ALA A 10 -12.22 7.88 -4.78
CA ALA A 10 -11.53 9.14 -4.55
C ALA A 10 -10.24 9.23 -5.36
N GLU A 11 -9.90 10.44 -5.81
CA GLU A 11 -8.56 10.72 -6.32
C GLU A 11 -7.58 10.89 -5.17
N ILE A 12 -6.39 10.32 -5.32
CA ILE A 12 -5.33 10.47 -4.33
C ILE A 12 -4.02 10.86 -4.98
N HIS A 13 -3.28 11.68 -4.25
CA HIS A 13 -1.92 12.08 -4.56
C HIS A 13 -1.18 12.24 -3.23
N PHE A 14 -0.14 11.45 -3.01
CA PHE A 14 0.62 11.48 -1.76
C PHE A 14 2.06 11.02 -1.95
N ALA A 15 2.89 11.33 -0.96
CA ALA A 15 4.23 10.77 -0.83
C ALA A 15 4.34 10.01 0.50
N ALA A 16 5.08 8.90 0.50
CA ALA A 16 5.29 8.03 1.64
C ALA A 16 6.61 7.27 1.52
N ARG A 17 7.17 6.79 2.63
CA ARG A 17 8.29 5.85 2.63
C ARG A 17 7.76 4.44 2.37
N LEU A 18 8.44 3.68 1.51
CA LEU A 18 8.18 2.27 1.30
C LEU A 18 8.77 1.46 2.46
N LEU A 19 7.92 0.99 3.36
CA LEU A 19 8.31 0.26 4.56
C LEU A 19 8.54 -1.23 4.27
N SER A 20 7.73 -1.80 3.40
CA SER A 20 7.90 -3.17 2.91
C SER A 20 7.15 -3.37 1.59
N LYS A 21 7.57 -4.38 0.82
CA LYS A 21 6.96 -4.75 -0.46
C LYS A 21 6.81 -6.26 -0.56
N GLU A 22 5.57 -6.73 -0.74
CA GLU A 22 5.28 -8.17 -0.86
C GLU A 22 4.63 -8.52 -2.20
N ARG A 23 4.97 -9.69 -2.75
CA ARG A 23 4.49 -10.15 -4.05
C ARG A 23 3.56 -11.34 -3.91
N TYR A 24 2.32 -11.15 -4.33
CA TYR A 24 1.31 -12.21 -4.36
C TYR A 24 1.20 -12.83 -5.75
N ARG A 25 1.14 -14.17 -5.78
CA ARG A 25 0.95 -14.98 -6.99
C ARG A 25 -0.28 -15.88 -6.93
N LEU A 26 -0.92 -15.94 -5.76
CA LEU A 26 -2.05 -16.82 -5.46
C LEU A 26 -3.24 -15.96 -5.03
N GLY A 27 -4.45 -16.46 -5.24
CA GLY A 27 -5.67 -15.73 -4.96
C GLY A 27 -6.06 -14.80 -6.11
N ARG A 28 -7.36 -14.61 -6.27
CA ARG A 28 -7.97 -13.86 -7.38
C ARG A 28 -7.53 -12.40 -7.43
N GLU A 29 -7.31 -11.82 -6.26
CA GLU A 29 -6.81 -10.46 -6.07
C GLU A 29 -5.44 -10.26 -6.71
N SER A 30 -4.62 -11.33 -6.87
CA SER A 30 -3.29 -11.25 -7.48
C SER A 30 -3.33 -10.93 -8.97
N ASP A 31 -4.45 -11.19 -9.63
CA ASP A 31 -4.65 -10.85 -11.05
C ASP A 31 -4.68 -9.33 -11.25
N LEU A 32 -5.15 -8.59 -10.23
CA LEU A 32 -5.32 -7.14 -10.23
C LEU A 32 -4.17 -6.44 -9.52
N SER A 33 -3.84 -6.91 -8.32
CA SER A 33 -2.78 -6.39 -7.46
C SER A 33 -1.77 -7.48 -7.12
N PRO A 34 -0.73 -7.69 -7.95
CA PRO A 34 0.31 -8.69 -7.68
C PRO A 34 1.37 -8.21 -6.69
N ILE A 35 1.34 -6.92 -6.31
CA ILE A 35 2.29 -6.31 -5.37
C ILE A 35 1.48 -5.42 -4.40
N ASP A 36 1.66 -5.66 -3.11
CA ASP A 36 1.18 -4.79 -2.04
C ASP A 36 2.37 -4.01 -1.47
N LEU A 37 2.12 -2.78 -1.03
CA LEU A 37 3.12 -1.93 -0.39
C LEU A 37 2.70 -1.60 1.04
N ALA A 38 3.59 -1.80 2.01
CA ALA A 38 3.47 -1.14 3.30
C ALA A 38 4.07 0.27 3.16
N LEU A 39 3.27 1.31 3.40
CA LEU A 39 3.66 2.71 3.20
C LEU A 39 3.57 3.47 4.52
N GLY A 40 4.59 4.29 4.81
CA GLY A 40 4.70 5.10 6.02
C GLY A 40 4.75 6.60 5.72
N TRP A 41 4.07 7.40 6.53
CA TRP A 41 4.12 8.86 6.47
C TRP A 41 4.36 9.47 7.86
N GLY A 42 4.49 10.79 7.96
CA GLY A 42 4.74 11.44 9.25
C GLY A 42 5.95 10.82 9.97
N PRO A 43 5.84 10.44 11.25
CA PRO A 43 6.92 9.78 11.98
C PRO A 43 7.37 8.44 11.38
N MET A 44 6.49 7.71 10.68
CA MET A 44 6.82 6.46 10.00
C MET A 44 7.50 6.67 8.65
N ALA A 45 7.74 7.91 8.21
CA ALA A 45 8.61 8.19 7.07
C ALA A 45 10.08 8.38 7.48
N ASP A 46 10.37 8.48 8.77
CA ASP A 46 11.72 8.71 9.31
C ASP A 46 12.45 7.38 9.51
N PRO A 47 13.60 7.15 8.85
CA PRO A 47 14.37 5.91 9.01
C PRO A 47 14.86 5.70 10.45
N GLU A 48 15.15 6.75 11.22
CA GLU A 48 15.56 6.61 12.62
C GLU A 48 14.46 5.96 13.47
N VAL A 49 13.19 6.12 13.08
CA VAL A 49 12.03 5.46 13.70
C VAL A 49 11.84 4.07 13.14
N THR A 50 11.77 3.92 11.82
CA THR A 50 11.39 2.65 11.18
C THR A 50 12.45 1.56 11.32
N ASP A 51 13.73 1.92 11.43
CA ASP A 51 14.83 0.97 11.64
C ASP A 51 14.73 0.24 13.00
N GLN A 52 13.95 0.79 13.95
CA GLN A 52 13.67 0.18 15.25
C GLN A 52 12.42 -0.70 15.25
N ILE A 53 11.74 -0.84 14.10
CA ILE A 53 10.48 -1.56 13.95
C ILE A 53 10.67 -2.65 12.89
N GLN A 54 10.48 -3.90 13.28
CA GLN A 54 10.40 -4.99 12.32
C GLN A 54 9.06 -4.93 11.61
N ILE A 55 9.07 -4.66 10.30
CA ILE A 55 7.88 -4.62 9.45
C ILE A 55 7.94 -5.81 8.48
N THR A 56 6.81 -6.50 8.34
CA THR A 56 6.66 -7.66 7.44
C THR A 56 5.30 -7.61 6.79
N GLN A 57 5.14 -8.26 5.64
CA GLN A 57 3.85 -8.40 4.98
C GLN A 57 3.50 -9.88 4.77
N SER A 58 2.25 -10.24 5.04
CA SER A 58 1.73 -11.57 4.75
C SER A 58 0.21 -11.55 4.64
N GLY A 59 -0.35 -12.46 3.84
CA GLY A 59 -1.80 -12.65 3.74
C GLY A 59 -2.60 -11.41 3.30
N ARG A 60 -1.98 -10.47 2.57
CA ARG A 60 -2.54 -9.16 2.16
C ARG A 60 -2.57 -8.10 3.28
N TRP A 61 -1.75 -8.25 4.31
CA TRP A 61 -1.63 -7.32 5.44
C TRP A 61 -0.17 -6.99 5.71
N PHE A 62 0.07 -5.85 6.35
CA PHE A 62 1.34 -5.60 7.02
C PHE A 62 1.24 -5.90 8.51
N HIS A 63 2.36 -6.30 9.09
CA HIS A 63 2.53 -6.57 10.50
C HIS A 63 3.79 -5.85 10.97
N TRP A 64 3.74 -5.35 12.20
CA TRP A 64 4.89 -4.70 12.81
C TRP A 64 5.15 -5.24 14.21
N ARG A 65 6.41 -5.24 14.61
CA ARG A 65 6.86 -5.63 15.95
C ARG A 65 8.05 -4.78 16.35
N THR A 66 8.13 -4.42 17.63
CA THR A 66 9.32 -3.79 18.21
C THR A 66 9.46 -4.20 19.67
N ASP A 67 10.69 -4.24 20.18
CA ASP A 67 10.97 -4.56 21.59
C ASP A 67 10.67 -3.37 22.51
N LYS A 68 10.86 -2.15 22.01
CA LYS A 68 10.53 -0.90 22.69
C LYS A 68 9.95 0.07 21.69
N LEU A 69 8.77 0.62 22.00
CA LEU A 69 8.12 1.63 21.18
C LEU A 69 9.03 2.85 20.95
N PRO A 70 9.50 3.12 19.71
CA PRO A 70 10.33 4.29 19.41
C PRO A 70 9.50 5.59 19.38
N ILE A 71 8.22 5.46 19.06
CA ILE A 71 7.18 6.49 19.07
C ILE A 71 5.90 5.92 19.71
N PRO A 72 4.91 6.74 20.12
CA PRO A 72 3.65 6.23 20.63
C PRO A 72 3.01 5.20 19.71
N ARG A 73 2.46 4.10 20.27
CA ARG A 73 1.83 3.02 19.50
C ARG A 73 0.81 3.51 18.49
N ARG A 74 -0.02 4.49 18.89
CA ARG A 74 -1.02 5.10 18.01
C ARG A 74 -0.37 5.72 16.78
N ASP A 75 0.77 6.39 16.92
CA ASP A 75 1.46 7.01 15.79
C ASP A 75 2.01 5.96 14.82
N ILE A 76 2.45 4.79 15.29
CA ILE A 76 2.82 3.66 14.42
C ILE A 76 1.60 3.18 13.63
N GLU A 77 0.47 3.00 14.33
CA GLU A 77 -0.76 2.44 13.76
C GLU A 77 -1.47 3.38 12.78
N THR A 78 -1.44 4.69 13.01
CA THR A 78 -2.15 5.67 12.17
C THR A 78 -1.27 6.38 11.14
N ASN A 79 0.04 6.10 11.12
CA ASN A 79 0.95 6.66 10.12
C ASN A 79 1.57 5.60 9.19
N ALA A 80 0.97 4.41 9.14
CA ALA A 80 1.34 3.39 8.18
C ALA A 80 0.09 2.63 7.69
N ALA A 81 0.11 2.20 6.44
CA ALA A 81 -0.95 1.39 5.85
C ALA A 81 -0.40 0.36 4.86
N ASN A 82 -1.16 -0.72 4.65
CA ASN A 82 -0.94 -1.66 3.56
C ASN A 82 -1.84 -1.28 2.39
N VAL A 83 -1.23 -1.00 1.24
CA VAL A 83 -1.94 -0.57 0.04
C VAL A 83 -1.80 -1.63 -1.06
N HIS A 84 -2.94 -2.07 -1.59
CA HIS A 84 -3.00 -2.95 -2.75
C HIS A 84 -2.88 -2.11 -4.02
N ILE A 85 -1.80 -2.28 -4.77
CA ILE A 85 -1.56 -1.48 -5.98
C ILE A 85 -2.06 -2.22 -7.22
N ILE A 86 -2.97 -1.60 -7.95
CA ILE A 86 -3.37 -1.97 -9.31
C ILE A 86 -2.66 -1.03 -10.27
N ALA A 87 -1.77 -1.57 -11.10
CA ALA A 87 -1.02 -0.77 -12.06
C ALA A 87 -1.89 -0.40 -13.27
N ALA A 88 -2.13 0.89 -13.50
CA ALA A 88 -2.90 1.36 -14.66
C ALA A 88 -2.25 1.06 -16.01
N ASN A 89 -0.92 0.87 -16.04
CA ASN A 89 -0.16 0.64 -17.26
C ASN A 89 1.18 -0.06 -16.97
N LYS A 90 1.88 -0.44 -18.04
CA LYS A 90 3.18 -1.11 -17.96
C LYS A 90 4.25 -0.27 -17.27
N THR A 91 4.24 1.06 -17.42
CA THR A 91 5.21 1.96 -16.79
C THR A 91 5.11 1.88 -15.27
N VAL A 92 3.91 1.99 -14.72
CA VAL A 92 3.65 1.85 -13.27
C VAL A 92 4.09 0.47 -12.78
N LYS A 93 3.76 -0.59 -13.52
CA LYS A 93 4.17 -1.96 -13.18
C LYS A 93 5.69 -2.13 -13.15
N ASP A 94 6.39 -1.58 -14.14
CA ASP A 94 7.85 -1.65 -14.22
C ASP A 94 8.49 -0.84 -13.07
N GLN A 95 7.94 0.31 -12.70
CA GLN A 95 8.42 1.12 -11.58
C GLN A 95 8.21 0.40 -10.23
N LEU A 96 7.02 -0.14 -9.97
CA LEU A 96 6.73 -0.95 -8.77
C LEU A 96 7.72 -2.11 -8.60
N SER A 97 8.14 -2.72 -9.71
CA SER A 97 9.07 -3.85 -9.66
C SER A 97 10.49 -3.45 -9.21
N ARG A 98 10.87 -2.19 -9.43
CA ARG A 98 12.21 -1.65 -9.19
C ARG A 98 12.37 -0.88 -7.88
N MET A 99 11.27 -0.51 -7.24
CA MET A 99 11.31 0.18 -5.93
C MET A 99 11.85 -0.74 -4.86
N ASP A 100 12.65 -0.22 -3.95
CA ASP A 100 13.23 -0.98 -2.85
C ASP A 100 12.74 -0.46 -1.50
N GLU A 101 12.74 -1.34 -0.49
CA GLU A 101 12.38 -0.94 0.88
C GLU A 101 13.29 0.21 1.32
N GLY A 102 12.69 1.24 1.94
CA GLY A 102 13.32 2.50 2.26
C GLY A 102 13.07 3.60 1.23
N ASP A 103 12.68 3.31 -0.02
CA ASP A 103 12.45 4.36 -1.02
C ASP A 103 11.35 5.35 -0.57
N MET A 104 11.60 6.65 -0.77
CA MET A 104 10.52 7.64 -0.76
C MET A 104 9.78 7.58 -2.09
N VAL A 105 8.49 7.31 -2.06
CA VAL A 105 7.67 7.18 -3.26
C VAL A 105 6.58 8.24 -3.31
N GLN A 106 6.32 8.76 -4.50
CA GLN A 106 5.13 9.54 -4.81
C GLN A 106 4.17 8.65 -5.60
N VAL A 107 2.90 8.65 -5.22
CA VAL A 107 1.86 7.87 -5.88
C VAL A 107 0.69 8.77 -6.25
N SER A 108 0.17 8.61 -7.46
CA SER A 108 -1.07 9.25 -7.91
C SER A 108 -2.01 8.23 -8.53
N GLY A 109 -3.31 8.38 -8.28
CA GLY A 109 -4.29 7.44 -8.78
C GLY A 109 -5.66 7.63 -8.15
N GLN A 110 -6.41 6.55 -8.10
CA GLN A 110 -7.74 6.53 -7.52
C GLN A 110 -7.91 5.34 -6.58
N LEU A 111 -8.53 5.57 -5.42
CA LEU A 111 -9.10 4.49 -4.63
C LEU A 111 -10.28 3.89 -5.40
N VAL A 112 -10.35 2.57 -5.48
CA VAL A 112 -11.37 1.87 -6.28
C VAL A 112 -11.98 0.71 -5.51
N ASP A 113 -13.30 0.52 -5.66
CA ASP A 113 -13.89 -0.80 -5.44
C ASP A 113 -13.76 -1.63 -6.71
N ILE A 114 -13.77 -2.95 -6.55
CA ILE A 114 -13.71 -3.89 -7.66
C ILE A 114 -14.88 -4.85 -7.56
N GLU A 115 -15.56 -5.07 -8.67
CA GLU A 115 -16.60 -6.09 -8.80
C GLU A 115 -16.41 -6.92 -10.08
N SER A 116 -17.01 -8.10 -10.12
CA SER A 116 -17.07 -8.93 -11.32
C SER A 116 -18.44 -9.59 -11.46
N PRO A 117 -18.91 -9.91 -12.69
CA PRO A 117 -20.24 -10.50 -12.91
C PRO A 117 -20.52 -11.82 -12.19
N ASP A 118 -19.48 -12.54 -11.78
CA ASP A 118 -19.60 -13.79 -11.02
C ASP A 118 -19.79 -13.60 -9.50
N GLY A 119 -19.97 -12.35 -9.06
CA GLY A 119 -20.25 -12.01 -7.67
C GLY A 119 -19.01 -11.70 -6.83
N PHE A 120 -17.82 -11.68 -7.41
CA PHE A 120 -16.64 -11.18 -6.69
C PHE A 120 -16.77 -9.68 -6.40
N PHE A 121 -16.38 -9.32 -5.18
CA PHE A 121 -16.35 -7.94 -4.72
C PHE A 121 -15.13 -7.72 -3.81
N TRP A 122 -14.38 -6.65 -4.05
CA TRP A 122 -13.26 -6.23 -3.22
C TRP A 122 -13.37 -4.74 -2.95
N HIS A 123 -13.56 -4.39 -1.67
CA HIS A 123 -13.86 -3.03 -1.23
C HIS A 123 -12.60 -2.32 -0.74
N THR A 124 -12.39 -1.07 -1.17
CA THR A 124 -11.29 -0.24 -0.67
C THR A 124 -11.66 0.37 0.67
N SER A 125 -10.71 0.42 1.61
CA SER A 125 -10.83 1.33 2.75
C SER A 125 -10.90 2.78 2.27
N MET A 126 -11.72 3.58 2.95
CA MET A 126 -11.84 5.03 2.75
C MET A 126 -11.40 5.83 3.97
N THR A 127 -11.00 5.16 5.06
CA THR A 127 -10.68 5.80 6.34
C THR A 127 -9.24 5.50 6.73
N ARG A 128 -8.45 6.56 6.90
CA ARG A 128 -7.01 6.49 7.20
C ARG A 128 -6.68 6.06 8.63
N GLU A 129 -7.67 6.07 9.52
CA GLU A 129 -7.51 5.71 10.94
C GLU A 129 -8.01 4.29 11.24
N ASP A 130 -8.51 3.56 10.24
CA ASP A 130 -8.97 2.19 10.44
C ASP A 130 -7.78 1.27 10.72
N THR A 131 -7.92 0.42 11.72
CA THR A 131 -6.96 -0.63 12.06
C THR A 131 -7.65 -1.98 11.98
N GLY A 132 -6.95 -3.01 11.46
CA GLY A 132 -7.48 -4.37 11.37
C GLY A 132 -8.21 -4.69 10.06
N ALA A 133 -9.05 -5.75 10.08
CA ALA A 133 -9.64 -6.41 8.92
C ALA A 133 -10.64 -5.54 8.13
N GLY A 134 -10.13 -4.63 7.30
CA GLY A 134 -10.92 -3.69 6.47
C GLY A 134 -10.20 -2.39 6.15
N ALA A 135 -9.01 -2.17 6.72
CA ALA A 135 -8.26 -0.91 6.62
C ALA A 135 -7.42 -0.73 5.35
N CYS A 136 -7.28 -1.75 4.50
CA CYS A 136 -6.37 -1.68 3.37
C CYS A 136 -6.98 -0.94 2.17
N GLU A 137 -6.25 0.05 1.65
CA GLU A 137 -6.64 0.77 0.45
C GLU A 137 -6.37 -0.06 -0.82
N ILE A 138 -7.29 -0.01 -1.78
CA ILE A 138 -7.09 -0.54 -3.13
C ILE A 138 -6.89 0.64 -4.07
N LEU A 139 -5.67 0.78 -4.57
CA LEU A 139 -5.25 1.92 -5.35
C LEU A 139 -5.02 1.54 -6.82
N TYR A 140 -5.86 2.07 -7.70
CA TYR A 140 -5.57 2.15 -9.12
C TYR A 140 -4.54 3.26 -9.38
N ALA A 141 -3.26 2.89 -9.42
CA ALA A 141 -2.14 3.80 -9.57
C ALA A 141 -1.92 4.16 -11.04
N THR A 142 -2.07 5.44 -11.37
CA THR A 142 -1.80 5.98 -12.71
C THR A 142 -0.35 6.44 -12.86
N HIS A 143 0.26 6.87 -11.74
CA HIS A 143 1.66 7.29 -11.67
C HIS A 143 2.28 6.83 -10.35
N ILE A 144 3.53 6.40 -10.42
CA ILE A 144 4.32 6.11 -9.23
C ILE A 144 5.80 6.37 -9.52
N ASN A 145 6.54 6.98 -8.60
CA ASN A 145 7.95 7.26 -8.80
C ASN A 145 8.69 7.36 -7.48
N VAL A 146 9.98 6.99 -7.51
CA VAL A 146 10.89 7.25 -6.40
C VAL A 146 11.27 8.73 -6.43
N LEU A 147 11.25 9.35 -5.25
CA LEU A 147 11.68 10.71 -4.98
C LEU A 147 13.09 10.70 -4.36
N PRO A 148 13.83 11.82 -4.43
CA PRO A 148 15.00 12.00 -3.56
C PRO A 148 14.60 11.83 -2.09
N ASP A 149 15.41 11.10 -1.33
CA ASP A 149 15.19 10.92 0.10
C ASP A 149 15.41 12.28 0.82
N PRO A 150 14.42 12.80 1.57
CA PRO A 150 14.56 14.06 2.30
C PRO A 150 15.28 13.91 3.66
N PHE A 151 15.68 12.69 4.05
CA PHE A 151 16.40 12.40 5.30
C PHE A 151 17.90 12.18 5.05
#